data_AF-A0A956HBG2-F1
#
_entry.id   AF-A0A956HBG2-F1
#
_cell.length_a   1.000
_cell.length_b   1.000
_cell.length_c   1.000
_cell.angle_alpha   90.00
_cell.angle_beta   90.00
_cell.angle_gamma   90.00
#
_symmetry.space_group_name_H-M   'P 1'
#
loop_
_entity.id
_entity.type
_entity.pdbx_description
1 polymer ?
#
loop_
_entity_poly.entity_id
_entity_poly.type
_entity_poly.pdbx_seq_one_letter_code
_entity_poly.pdbx_strand_id
1 'polypeptide(L)'
;MSGALDDPAMVVALALLAGAIAQALAHHVKIPGIVLLLAAGVLLGPEVTGLVRPAALAGGLDFLVGFAVAVILFDGGLNLDLAR
;
A
#
# COMPACT_ATOMS: atom_id res chain seq x y z
N MET A 1 -23.30 13.48 0.52
CA MET A 1 -22.78 12.32 1.28
C MET A 1 -21.34 12.02 0.88
N SER A 2 -20.47 13.04 0.89
CA SER A 2 -19.12 12.97 0.31
C SER A 2 -17.99 13.09 1.35
N GLY A 3 -18.28 13.12 2.66
CA GLY A 3 -17.24 13.32 3.68
C GLY A 3 -16.33 12.11 3.93
N ALA A 4 -16.88 10.88 3.90
CA ALA A 4 -16.14 9.70 4.38
C ALA A 4 -14.95 9.30 3.49
N LEU A 5 -15.09 9.42 2.16
CA LEU A 5 -14.04 9.05 1.20
C LEU A 5 -12.89 10.07 1.14
N ASP A 6 -13.01 11.20 1.84
CA ASP A 6 -11.97 12.23 1.96
C ASP A 6 -11.27 12.15 3.33
N ASP A 7 -11.70 11.26 4.22
CA ASP A 7 -11.05 11.05 5.50
C ASP A 7 -9.73 10.27 5.31
N PRO A 8 -8.57 10.85 5.71
CA PRO A 8 -7.26 10.23 5.50
C PRO A 8 -7.12 8.87 6.20
N ALA A 9 -7.75 8.73 7.38
CA ALA A 9 -7.78 7.46 8.11
C ALA A 9 -8.51 6.36 7.33
N MET A 10 -9.60 6.70 6.65
CA MET A 10 -10.38 5.73 5.87
C MET A 10 -9.63 5.32 4.60
N VAL A 11 -8.96 6.27 3.93
CA VAL A 11 -8.12 5.99 2.76
C VAL A 11 -6.99 5.01 3.12
N VAL A 12 -6.29 5.24 4.23
CA VAL A 12 -5.24 4.33 4.71
C VAL A 12 -5.81 2.97 5.10
N ALA A 13 -6.92 2.94 5.83
CA ALA A 13 -7.57 1.69 6.23
C ALA A 13 -7.98 0.84 5.01
N LEU A 14 -8.56 1.47 3.99
CA LEU A 14 -8.96 0.79 2.76
C LEU A 14 -7.74 0.27 1.98
N ALA A 15 -6.70 1.09 1.84
CA ALA A 15 -5.47 0.70 1.14
C ALA A 15 -4.77 -0.47 1.85
N LEU A 16 -4.68 -0.45 3.18
CA LEU A 16 -4.11 -1.54 3.97
C LEU A 16 -4.95 -2.82 3.87
N LEU A 17 -6.28 -2.70 3.96
CA LEU A 17 -7.19 -3.84 3.84
C LEU A 17 -7.07 -4.49 2.45
N ALA A 18 -7.12 -3.68 1.40
CA ALA A 18 -6.99 -4.16 0.03
C ALA A 18 -5.62 -4.78 -0.24
N GLY A 19 -4.54 -4.16 0.27
CA GLY A 19 -3.19 -4.71 0.21
C GLY A 19 -3.12 -6.08 0.86
N ALA A 20 -3.57 -6.20 2.12
CA ALA A 20 -3.57 -7.46 2.85
C ALA A 20 -4.36 -8.56 2.12
N ILE A 21 -5.53 -8.25 1.56
CA ILE A 21 -6.30 -9.19 0.75
C ILE A 21 -5.53 -9.59 -0.51
N ALA A 22 -4.93 -8.64 -1.23
CA ALA A 22 -4.13 -8.90 -2.42
C ALA A 22 -2.91 -9.77 -2.11
N GLN A 23 -2.23 -9.54 -1.00
CA GLN A 23 -1.09 -10.35 -0.55
C GLN A 23 -1.52 -11.76 -0.13
N ALA A 24 -2.62 -11.89 0.61
CA ALA A 24 -3.17 -13.19 0.98
C ALA A 24 -3.59 -13.99 -0.25
N LEU A 25 -4.24 -13.33 -1.22
CA LEU A 25 -4.62 -13.96 -2.48
C LEU A 25 -3.40 -14.35 -3.31
N ALA A 26 -2.38 -13.50 -3.40
CA ALA A 26 -1.15 -13.79 -4.12
C ALA A 26 -0.43 -15.02 -3.55
N HIS A 27 -0.42 -15.13 -2.23
CA HIS A 27 0.10 -16.32 -1.54
C HIS A 27 -0.70 -17.57 -1.91
N HIS A 28 -2.03 -17.47 -1.98
CA HIS A 28 -2.90 -18.59 -2.33
C HIS A 28 -2.73 -19.06 -3.78
N VAL A 29 -2.66 -18.12 -4.73
CA VAL A 29 -2.48 -18.41 -6.16
C VAL A 29 -1.02 -18.60 -6.59
N LYS A 30 -0.07 -18.49 -5.64
CA LYS A 30 1.38 -18.69 -5.84
C LYS A 30 2.02 -17.79 -6.90
N ILE A 31 1.59 -16.53 -6.97
CA ILE A 31 2.21 -15.52 -7.84
C ILE A 31 2.93 -14.45 -7.01
N PRO A 32 3.90 -13.71 -7.57
CA PRO A 32 4.57 -12.63 -6.85
C PRO A 32 3.56 -11.59 -6.35
N GLY A 33 3.56 -11.30 -5.04
CA GLY A 33 2.57 -10.42 -4.40
C GLY A 33 2.48 -9.03 -5.02
N ILE A 34 3.60 -8.49 -5.50
CA ILE A 34 3.67 -7.19 -6.16
C ILE A 34 2.72 -7.07 -7.36
N VAL A 35 2.46 -8.17 -8.09
CA VAL A 35 1.57 -8.15 -9.27
C VAL A 35 0.14 -7.84 -8.86
N LEU A 36 -0.37 -8.52 -7.81
CA LEU A 36 -1.72 -8.25 -7.31
C LEU A 36 -1.81 -6.91 -6.58
N LEU A 37 -0.75 -6.50 -5.90
CA LEU A 37 -0.70 -5.19 -5.25
C LEU A 37 -0.77 -4.05 -6.26
N LEU A 38 -0.02 -4.14 -7.35
CA LEU A 38 -0.07 -3.15 -8.44
C LEU A 38 -1.45 -3.14 -9.11
N ALA A 39 -2.00 -4.33 -9.41
CA ALA A 39 -3.34 -4.42 -9.99
C ALA A 39 -4.41 -3.82 -9.05
N ALA A 40 -4.37 -4.16 -7.76
CA ALA A 40 -5.28 -3.61 -6.76
C ALA A 40 -5.12 -2.09 -6.62
N GLY A 41 -3.89 -1.57 -6.63
CA GLY A 41 -3.61 -0.14 -6.59
C GLY A 41 -4.18 0.62 -7.78
N VAL A 42 -4.00 0.10 -9.00
CA VAL A 42 -4.57 0.72 -10.22
C VAL A 42 -6.10 0.63 -10.22
N LEU A 43 -6.67 -0.51 -9.83
CA LEU A 43 -8.14 -0.69 -9.77
C LEU A 43 -8.78 0.20 -8.70
N LEU A 44 -8.18 0.30 -7.52
CA LEU A 44 -8.71 1.09 -6.41
C LEU A 44 -8.34 2.58 -6.49
N GLY A 45 -7.35 2.91 -7.29
CA GLY A 45 -6.86 4.26 -7.52
C GLY A 45 -7.83 5.14 -8.33
N PRO A 46 -7.52 6.44 -8.43
CA PRO A 46 -8.35 7.44 -9.11
C PRO A 46 -8.57 7.16 -10.61
N GLU A 47 -7.74 6.35 -11.24
CA GLU A 47 -7.80 6.03 -12.66
C GLU A 47 -8.96 5.10 -13.01
N VAL A 48 -9.42 4.27 -12.07
CA VAL A 48 -10.46 3.26 -12.30
C VAL A 48 -11.67 3.44 -11.38
N THR A 49 -11.56 3.13 -10.08
CA THR A 49 -12.71 3.25 -9.15
C THR A 49 -12.72 4.53 -8.33
N GLY A 50 -11.55 5.13 -8.08
CA GLY A 50 -11.40 6.32 -7.24
C GLY A 50 -11.77 6.12 -5.78
N LEU A 51 -11.77 4.88 -5.29
CA LEU A 51 -12.08 4.55 -3.89
C LEU A 51 -10.93 4.94 -2.94
N VAL A 52 -9.69 4.74 -3.39
CA VAL A 52 -8.48 5.18 -2.69
C VAL A 52 -8.00 6.46 -3.37
N ARG A 53 -8.10 7.59 -2.66
CA ARG A 53 -7.69 8.91 -3.17
C ARG A 53 -6.45 9.39 -2.41
N PRO A 54 -5.23 9.18 -2.94
CA PRO A 54 -3.99 9.57 -2.27
C PRO A 54 -3.93 11.07 -1.95
N ALA A 55 -4.59 11.91 -2.77
CA ALA A 55 -4.69 13.35 -2.56
C ALA A 55 -5.34 13.75 -1.23
N ALA A 56 -6.23 12.91 -0.67
CA ALA A 56 -6.84 13.15 0.65
C ALA A 56 -5.83 13.06 1.79
N LEU A 57 -4.68 12.42 1.56
CA LEU A 57 -3.60 12.29 2.53
C LEU A 57 -2.67 13.52 2.56
N ALA A 58 -2.76 14.41 1.57
CA ALA A 58 -1.91 15.60 1.41
C ALA A 58 -0.42 15.28 1.70
N GLY A 59 0.25 16.04 2.58
CA GLY A 59 1.65 15.78 2.98
C GLY A 59 1.85 14.51 3.82
N GLY A 60 0.78 13.84 4.24
CA GLY A 60 0.85 12.57 4.96
C GLY A 60 1.31 11.40 4.10
N LEU A 61 1.11 11.47 2.78
CA LEU A 61 1.58 10.41 1.86
C LEU A 61 3.10 10.33 1.82
N ASP A 62 3.78 11.48 1.68
CA ASP A 62 5.25 11.53 1.65
C ASP A 62 5.84 11.03 2.97
N PHE A 63 5.23 11.39 4.11
CA PHE A 63 5.63 10.88 5.42
C PHE A 63 5.43 9.37 5.52
N LEU A 64 4.27 8.85 5.11
CA LEU A 64 3.96 7.42 5.16
C LEU A 64 4.92 6.61 4.28
N VAL A 65 5.20 7.09 3.06
CA VAL A 65 6.14 6.47 2.13
C VAL A 65 7.55 6.50 2.71
N GLY A 66 8.01 7.64 3.23
CA GLY A 66 9.33 7.76 3.87
C GLY A 66 9.48 6.82 5.06
N PHE A 67 8.46 6.72 5.91
CA PHE A 67 8.42 5.79 7.03
C PHE A 67 8.44 4.33 6.56
N ALA A 68 7.61 3.96 5.57
CA ALA A 68 7.59 2.60 5.02
C ALA A 68 8.93 2.22 4.40
N VAL A 69 9.55 3.12 3.62
CA VAL A 69 10.88 2.91 3.03
C VAL A 69 11.93 2.71 4.12
N ALA A 70 11.91 3.54 5.18
CA ALA A 70 12.83 3.38 6.31
C ALA A 70 12.66 2.01 6.99
N VAL A 71 11.43 1.55 7.21
CA VAL A 71 11.13 0.23 7.79
C VAL A 71 11.60 -0.90 6.88
N ILE A 72 11.28 -0.85 5.58
CA ILE A 72 11.67 -1.90 4.61
C ILE A 72 13.20 -1.97 4.47
N LEU A 73 13.88 -0.83 4.38
CA LEU A 73 15.33 -0.79 4.28
C LEU A 73 16.01 -1.24 5.57
N PHE A 74 15.42 -0.93 6.74
CA PHE A 74 15.92 -1.40 8.02
C PHE A 74 15.83 -2.93 8.12
N ASP A 75 14.69 -3.52 7.77
CA ASP A 75 14.50 -4.97 7.74
C ASP A 75 15.47 -5.65 6.75
N GLY A 76 15.57 -5.11 5.53
CA GLY A 76 16.52 -5.59 4.52
C GLY A 76 17.99 -5.44 4.94
N GLY A 77 18.34 -4.37 5.65
CA GLY A 77 19.68 -4.10 6.15
C GLY A 77 20.09 -4.99 7.33
N LEU A 78 19.17 -5.28 8.26
CA LEU A 78 19.40 -6.23 9.35
C LEU A 78 19.53 -7.68 8.86
N ASN A 79 18.82 -8.03 7.80
CA ASN A 79 18.89 -9.35 7.18
C ASN A 79 20.02 -9.46 6.12
N LEU A 80 20.81 -8.40 5.93
CA LEU A 80 21.91 -8.38 4.98
C LEU A 80 23.10 -9.17 5.54
N ASP A 81 23.47 -10.27 4.87
CA ASP A 81 24.69 -11.01 5.18
C ASP A 81 25.90 -10.35 4.50
N LEU A 82 26.66 -9.57 5.27
CA LEU A 82 27.85 -8.86 4.81
C LEU A 82 29.07 -9.78 4.62
N ALA A 83 29.01 -11.03 5.08
CA ALA A 83 30.14 -11.95 5.06
C ALA A 83 30.18 -12.85 3.81
N ARG A 84 29.29 -12.60 2.83
CA ARG A 84 29.21 -13.31 1.56
C ARG A 84 29.54 -12.40 0.38
#